data_AF-A0A9E5LU16-F1
#
_entry.id   AF-A0A9E5LU16-F1
#
_cell.length_a   1.000
_cell.length_b   1.000
_cell.length_c   1.000
_cell.angle_alpha   90.00
_cell.angle_beta   90.00
_cell.angle_gamma   90.00
#
_symmetry.space_group_name_H-M   'P 1'
#
loop_
_entity.id
_entity.type
_entity.pdbx_description
1 polymer ?
#
loop_
_entity_poly.entity_id
_entity_poly.type
_entity_poly.pdbx_seq_one_letter_code
_entity_poly.pdbx_strand_id
1 'polypeptide(L)'
;MAQSNQLLLGWDLPGSSTLTSVNSVTNVAEIVGPQAMTLGPNLPASSNSQGWGSTAWTNGGTDPFLNNSQDKYFGFQVTAASGKRVTVSGVSKLSMQASASGPKYWHLLVSLTNTTTAFASPWKNYGPFTVTIPTTSTAHTDITALLSNAINTNVIVIEPSQTVYFRLIGWGGAAINGSGRISSTNVFSGGQGLDFGLTGTVETVSVAKNLTWNGGSSGTWDRTVSSWYVSSPASPVAFADGDNVTFNISSATSVSVPATVLAGSIVATIPSGQSLQFTGAGSLSCPSSFTISGGGTVNLGVSTSLGSIQLSSGQLLASANNSLSGNLTSGAGTTVDIGATSHSSLGSVSFGKIPSGTGSLTASLGYTLTVDEDSTLSVSLAGAGGMKKDGAGKLTVAGAQTYLGNINLNSGVLETSGSERLPDTAVVVFGGGTTLRLGGNETLMSLSASS
;
A
#
# COMPACT_ATOMS: atom_id res chain seq x y z
N MET A 1 -10.07 3.58 -9.19
CA MET A 1 -10.20 3.98 -10.62
C MET A 1 -8.80 4.00 -11.21
N ALA A 2 -8.57 3.36 -12.36
CA ALA A 2 -7.27 3.42 -13.03
C ALA A 2 -6.98 4.88 -13.41
N GLN A 3 -5.86 5.42 -12.95
CA GLN A 3 -5.51 6.81 -13.23
C GLN A 3 -5.11 6.97 -14.68
N SER A 4 -5.69 7.97 -15.36
CA SER A 4 -5.34 8.29 -16.74
C SER A 4 -3.98 8.97 -16.82
N ASN A 5 -3.18 8.59 -17.82
CA ASN A 5 -1.93 9.27 -18.14
C ASN A 5 -2.20 10.75 -18.48
N GLN A 6 -1.47 11.69 -17.87
CA GLN A 6 -1.66 13.13 -18.02
C GLN A 6 -0.33 13.88 -18.17
N LEU A 7 -0.38 15.14 -18.62
CA LEU A 7 0.78 16.05 -18.58
C LEU A 7 1.07 16.39 -17.11
N LEU A 8 2.26 16.05 -16.64
CA LEU A 8 2.71 16.32 -15.27
C LEU A 8 3.32 17.72 -15.17
N LEU A 9 4.22 18.03 -16.07
CA LEU A 9 5.01 19.26 -16.08
C LEU A 9 5.37 19.59 -17.53
N GLY A 10 5.27 20.85 -17.96
CA GLY A 10 5.68 21.24 -19.31
C GLY A 10 6.31 22.62 -19.38
N TRP A 11 7.09 22.89 -20.43
CA TRP A 11 7.84 24.13 -20.64
C TRP A 11 7.54 24.68 -22.03
N ASP A 12 7.18 25.96 -22.09
CA ASP A 12 7.11 26.77 -23.33
C ASP A 12 8.50 27.37 -23.57
N LEU A 13 9.22 26.86 -24.57
CA LEU A 13 10.62 27.18 -24.79
C LEU A 13 10.72 28.35 -25.77
N PRO A 14 11.66 29.28 -25.58
CA PRO A 14 11.72 30.46 -26.45
C PRO A 14 12.22 30.15 -27.87
N GLY A 15 11.56 30.76 -28.86
CA GLY A 15 11.84 30.68 -30.31
C GLY A 15 13.20 31.22 -30.79
N SER A 16 13.88 32.02 -29.98
CA SER A 16 15.23 32.56 -30.21
C SER A 16 15.62 33.39 -28.99
N SER A 17 16.49 32.88 -28.12
CA SER A 17 16.74 33.50 -26.82
C SER A 17 18.10 33.19 -26.23
N THR A 18 18.54 34.06 -25.31
CA THR A 18 19.71 33.89 -24.45
C THR A 18 19.32 33.60 -22.98
N LEU A 19 18.06 33.28 -22.73
CA LEU A 19 17.61 32.81 -21.42
C LEU A 19 18.30 31.49 -21.07
N THR A 20 18.79 31.37 -19.85
CA THR A 20 19.41 30.15 -19.31
C THR A 20 18.44 29.32 -18.48
N SER A 21 17.22 29.82 -18.26
CA SER A 21 16.20 29.19 -17.43
C SER A 21 14.82 29.46 -18.01
N VAL A 22 13.96 28.44 -18.02
CA VAL A 22 12.57 28.51 -18.44
C VAL A 22 11.73 27.83 -17.36
N ASN A 23 10.73 28.53 -16.82
CA ASN A 23 9.83 27.96 -15.81
C ASN A 23 8.84 27.00 -16.46
N SER A 24 8.54 25.90 -15.78
CA SER A 24 7.47 25.02 -16.19
C SER A 24 6.09 25.61 -15.90
N VAL A 25 5.09 25.10 -16.58
CA VAL A 25 3.67 25.18 -16.23
C VAL A 25 3.20 23.78 -15.80
N THR A 26 2.35 23.71 -14.78
CA THR A 26 1.62 22.50 -14.40
C THR A 26 0.21 22.86 -13.96
N ASN A 27 -0.76 22.04 -14.35
CA ASN A 27 -2.13 22.07 -13.83
C ASN A 27 -2.36 20.96 -12.78
N VAL A 28 -1.32 20.21 -12.43
CA VAL A 28 -1.35 19.12 -11.46
C VAL A 28 -0.88 19.66 -10.11
N ALA A 29 -1.83 19.93 -9.21
CA ALA A 29 -1.55 20.51 -7.89
C ALA A 29 -0.66 19.61 -7.01
N GLU A 30 -0.55 18.34 -7.37
CA GLU A 30 0.24 17.30 -6.70
C GLU A 30 1.73 17.33 -7.02
N ILE A 31 2.18 18.22 -7.91
CA ILE A 31 3.60 18.49 -8.18
C ILE A 31 3.96 19.85 -7.60
N VAL A 32 5.05 19.92 -6.83
CA VAL A 32 5.41 21.15 -6.11
C VAL A 32 5.99 22.18 -7.08
N GLY A 33 5.19 23.21 -7.40
CA GLY A 33 5.57 24.49 -8.01
C GLY A 33 6.16 24.45 -9.41
N PRO A 34 6.28 25.60 -10.10
CA PRO A 34 7.00 25.62 -11.37
C PRO A 34 8.46 25.26 -11.12
N GLN A 35 8.93 24.20 -11.78
CA GLN A 35 10.31 23.75 -11.75
C GLN A 35 11.01 24.24 -13.02
N ALA A 36 12.07 25.02 -12.84
CA ALA A 36 12.81 25.56 -13.97
C ALA A 36 13.54 24.44 -14.73
N MET A 37 13.49 24.49 -16.05
CA MET A 37 14.49 23.86 -16.89
C MET A 37 15.62 24.86 -17.12
N THR A 38 16.85 24.43 -16.84
CA THR A 38 18.05 25.29 -16.91
C THR A 38 19.09 24.73 -17.87
N LEU A 39 19.88 25.60 -18.46
CA LEU A 39 21.14 25.20 -19.07
C LEU A 39 22.19 25.00 -17.98
N GLY A 40 22.98 23.94 -18.10
CA GLY A 40 24.10 23.68 -17.21
C GLY A 40 25.09 24.86 -17.21
N PRO A 41 25.80 25.12 -16.09
CA PRO A 41 26.69 26.27 -15.92
C PRO A 41 27.68 26.53 -17.07
N ASN A 42 28.16 25.49 -17.74
CA ASN A 42 29.14 25.61 -18.83
C ASN A 42 28.51 25.47 -20.22
N LEU A 43 27.19 25.63 -20.31
CA LEU A 43 26.42 25.59 -21.54
C LEU A 43 25.72 26.96 -21.76
N PRO A 44 26.47 28.02 -22.14
CA PRO A 44 25.91 29.36 -22.29
C PRO A 44 24.78 29.40 -23.32
N ALA A 45 23.68 30.06 -22.99
CA ALA A 45 22.56 30.24 -23.91
C ALA A 45 23.00 31.06 -25.13
N SER A 46 22.52 30.68 -26.30
CA SER A 46 22.73 31.44 -27.54
C SER A 46 21.46 31.43 -28.38
N SER A 47 21.18 32.49 -29.11
CA SER A 47 19.99 32.57 -29.96
C SER A 47 20.13 31.72 -31.22
N ASN A 48 19.05 31.02 -31.58
CA ASN A 48 18.85 30.40 -32.89
C ASN A 48 17.34 30.30 -33.13
N SER A 49 16.92 30.46 -34.38
CA SER A 49 15.50 30.34 -34.71
C SER A 49 14.98 28.94 -34.36
N GLN A 50 13.82 28.88 -33.73
CA GLN A 50 13.09 27.64 -33.42
C GLN A 50 13.81 26.70 -32.45
N GLY A 51 14.80 27.18 -31.69
CA GLY A 51 15.54 26.33 -30.75
C GLY A 51 16.14 27.05 -29.55
N TRP A 52 15.86 26.51 -28.36
CA TRP A 52 16.46 26.93 -27.10
C TRP A 52 17.65 26.04 -26.74
N GLY A 53 18.80 26.64 -26.42
CA GLY A 53 20.02 25.90 -26.07
C GLY A 53 21.30 26.64 -26.43
N SER A 54 22.33 25.89 -26.82
CA SER A 54 23.70 26.40 -26.92
C SER A 54 24.47 25.87 -28.13
N THR A 55 25.55 26.56 -28.46
CA THR A 55 26.61 26.16 -29.40
C THR A 55 27.84 25.59 -28.69
N ALA A 56 27.89 25.60 -27.34
CA ALA A 56 29.07 25.27 -26.56
C ALA A 56 29.18 23.79 -26.17
N TRP A 57 28.59 22.89 -26.96
CA TRP A 57 28.71 21.45 -26.73
C TRP A 57 30.14 20.98 -26.98
N THR A 58 30.59 20.01 -26.19
CA THR A 58 31.96 19.50 -26.34
C THR A 58 32.11 18.71 -27.64
N ASN A 59 33.21 18.99 -28.34
CA ASN A 59 33.60 18.25 -29.53
C ASN A 59 34.04 16.83 -29.15
N GLY A 60 33.63 15.84 -29.92
CA GLY A 60 33.90 14.44 -29.64
C GLY A 60 33.14 13.94 -28.42
N GLY A 61 33.66 12.87 -27.82
CA GLY A 61 33.00 12.10 -26.78
C GLY A 61 32.42 10.79 -27.30
N THR A 62 32.60 9.73 -26.53
CA THR A 62 32.09 8.38 -26.80
C THR A 62 30.81 8.08 -26.02
N ASP A 63 30.46 8.93 -25.06
CA ASP A 63 29.36 8.76 -24.11
C ASP A 63 28.86 10.13 -23.59
N PRO A 64 27.70 10.19 -22.90
CA PRO A 64 27.18 11.45 -22.36
C PRO A 64 27.97 11.99 -21.15
N PHE A 65 28.80 11.17 -20.49
CA PHE A 65 29.37 11.50 -19.18
C PHE A 65 30.49 12.53 -19.25
N LEU A 66 31.14 12.71 -20.41
CA LEU A 66 32.07 13.81 -20.63
C LEU A 66 31.36 15.17 -20.48
N ASN A 67 30.22 15.36 -21.15
CA ASN A 67 29.43 16.59 -21.02
C ASN A 67 28.79 16.71 -19.63
N ASN A 68 28.44 15.58 -18.98
CA ASN A 68 28.04 15.59 -17.58
C ASN A 68 29.14 16.14 -16.66
N SER A 69 30.39 15.63 -16.76
CA SER A 69 31.53 16.07 -15.95
C SER A 69 31.92 17.53 -16.15
N GLN A 70 31.50 18.09 -17.29
CA GLN A 70 31.72 19.49 -17.65
C GLN A 70 30.49 20.35 -17.38
N ASP A 71 29.44 19.80 -16.75
CA ASP A 71 28.18 20.48 -16.47
C ASP A 71 27.53 21.14 -17.70
N LYS A 72 27.49 20.40 -18.80
CA LYS A 72 26.85 20.75 -20.06
C LYS A 72 25.61 19.89 -20.32
N TYR A 73 24.44 20.40 -19.96
CA TYR A 73 23.18 19.66 -20.01
C TYR A 73 21.97 20.61 -20.01
N PHE A 74 20.78 20.11 -20.34
CA PHE A 74 19.52 20.71 -19.91
C PHE A 74 19.09 20.04 -18.61
N GLY A 75 18.98 20.80 -17.53
CA GLY A 75 18.70 20.30 -16.18
C GLY A 75 17.29 20.68 -15.76
N PHE A 76 16.58 19.75 -15.15
CA PHE A 76 15.28 20.02 -14.54
C PHE A 76 15.03 19.04 -13.41
N GLN A 77 13.97 19.25 -12.65
CA GLN A 77 13.62 18.38 -11.52
C GLN A 77 12.11 18.26 -11.39
N VAL A 78 11.67 17.23 -10.67
CA VAL A 78 10.29 17.03 -10.29
C VAL A 78 10.26 16.72 -8.80
N THR A 79 9.43 17.46 -8.07
CA THR A 79 9.18 17.22 -6.64
C THR A 79 7.73 16.81 -6.46
N ALA A 80 7.52 15.60 -5.93
CA ALA A 80 6.18 15.14 -5.58
C ALA A 80 5.69 15.85 -4.31
N ALA A 81 4.42 16.24 -4.27
CA ALA A 81 3.82 16.79 -3.05
C ALA A 81 3.78 15.75 -1.92
N SER A 82 3.59 16.21 -0.68
CA SER A 82 3.43 15.31 0.47
C SER A 82 2.23 14.39 0.28
N GLY A 83 2.40 13.10 0.59
CA GLY A 83 1.38 12.06 0.41
C GLY A 83 1.02 11.77 -1.04
N LYS A 84 1.83 12.19 -2.03
CA LYS A 84 1.59 11.93 -3.46
C LYS A 84 2.75 11.16 -4.05
N ARG A 85 2.47 10.05 -4.75
CA ARG A 85 3.46 9.35 -5.57
C ARG A 85 3.23 9.71 -7.03
N VAL A 86 4.28 10.13 -7.72
CA VAL A 86 4.25 10.49 -9.14
C VAL A 86 4.96 9.40 -9.93
N THR A 87 4.30 8.85 -10.95
CA THR A 87 4.93 7.91 -11.88
C THR A 87 5.08 8.58 -13.23
N VAL A 88 6.31 8.91 -13.63
CA VAL A 88 6.61 9.40 -14.99
C VAL A 88 6.72 8.20 -15.92
N SER A 89 5.86 8.16 -16.92
CA SER A 89 5.76 7.07 -17.90
C SER A 89 6.18 7.51 -19.31
N GLY A 90 6.33 8.81 -19.57
CA GLY A 90 6.82 9.29 -20.86
C GLY A 90 7.02 10.80 -20.93
N VAL A 91 7.07 11.31 -22.15
CA VAL A 91 7.17 12.74 -22.46
C VAL A 91 6.07 13.17 -23.46
N SER A 92 5.75 14.46 -23.52
CA SER A 92 4.75 15.01 -24.46
C SER A 92 5.29 15.05 -25.88
N LYS A 93 6.00 16.12 -26.29
CA LYS A 93 6.79 16.20 -27.52
C LYS A 93 8.22 16.59 -27.16
N LEU A 94 9.21 15.91 -27.75
CA LEU A 94 10.62 16.25 -27.61
C LEU A 94 11.29 16.17 -28.98
N SER A 95 11.47 17.33 -29.60
CA SER A 95 12.23 17.47 -30.84
C SER A 95 13.56 18.16 -30.56
N MET A 96 14.65 17.54 -30.98
CA MET A 96 16.01 18.07 -30.83
C MET A 96 16.41 18.80 -32.10
N GLN A 97 16.94 20.02 -31.96
CA GLN A 97 17.54 20.77 -33.07
C GLN A 97 19.07 20.69 -32.98
N ALA A 98 19.72 20.23 -34.04
CA ALA A 98 21.19 20.11 -34.11
C ALA A 98 21.75 20.74 -35.39
N SER A 99 22.92 21.38 -35.28
CA SER A 99 23.69 21.84 -36.46
C SER A 99 24.54 20.73 -37.06
N ALA A 100 25.17 21.01 -38.20
CA ALA A 100 26.11 20.10 -38.88
C ALA A 100 27.30 19.61 -38.02
N SER A 101 27.62 20.32 -36.93
CA SER A 101 28.67 19.91 -35.99
C SER A 101 28.15 19.64 -34.58
N GLY A 102 26.84 19.67 -34.39
CA GLY A 102 26.17 19.51 -33.10
C GLY A 102 26.19 18.06 -32.56
N PRO A 103 25.76 17.86 -31.31
CA PRO A 103 25.67 16.54 -30.69
C PRO A 103 24.70 15.62 -31.46
N LYS A 104 25.20 14.45 -31.86
CA LYS A 104 24.46 13.42 -32.61
C LYS A 104 23.63 12.50 -31.72
N TYR A 105 24.06 12.28 -30.48
CA TYR A 105 23.43 11.33 -29.57
C TYR A 105 22.97 12.02 -28.31
N TRP A 106 21.84 11.57 -27.75
CA TRP A 106 21.23 12.17 -26.57
C TRP A 106 20.83 11.13 -25.54
N HIS A 107 21.00 11.47 -24.27
CA HIS A 107 20.52 10.68 -23.14
C HIS A 107 19.69 11.55 -22.20
N LEU A 108 18.64 10.96 -21.62
CA LEU A 108 18.02 11.47 -20.41
C LEU A 108 18.58 10.69 -19.22
N LEU A 109 19.40 11.35 -18.41
CA LEU A 109 19.92 10.81 -17.16
C LEU A 109 19.04 11.26 -16.00
N VAL A 110 18.85 10.39 -15.02
CA VAL A 110 17.99 10.64 -13.85
C VAL A 110 18.75 10.28 -12.57
N SER A 111 18.66 11.14 -11.55
CA SER A 111 19.35 10.97 -10.27
C SER A 111 18.46 11.42 -9.10
N LEU A 112 18.72 10.86 -7.92
CA LEU A 112 18.07 11.26 -6.66
C LEU A 112 18.80 12.44 -5.98
N THR A 113 20.01 12.78 -6.43
CA THR A 113 20.77 13.94 -5.97
C THR A 113 21.31 14.75 -7.14
N ASN A 114 21.33 16.08 -7.00
CA ASN A 114 21.75 16.98 -8.07
C ASN A 114 23.26 17.26 -8.03
N THR A 115 24.07 16.21 -8.20
CA THR A 115 25.53 16.35 -8.26
C THR A 115 26.10 15.69 -9.50
N THR A 116 27.19 16.24 -10.02
CA THR A 116 27.88 15.73 -11.20
C THR A 116 28.31 14.27 -11.01
N THR A 117 28.77 13.90 -9.81
CA THR A 117 29.11 12.52 -9.44
C THR A 117 27.91 11.58 -9.51
N ALA A 118 26.74 11.99 -9.01
CA ALA A 118 25.55 11.16 -9.05
C ALA A 118 25.07 10.90 -10.49
N PHE A 119 25.25 11.87 -11.40
CA PHE A 119 24.94 11.69 -12.81
C PHE A 119 26.02 10.93 -13.62
N ALA A 120 27.22 10.70 -13.05
CA ALA A 120 28.20 9.79 -13.63
C ALA A 120 27.79 8.30 -13.44
N SER A 121 27.03 8.02 -12.39
CA SER A 121 26.39 6.72 -12.11
C SER A 121 24.90 6.92 -11.82
N PRO A 122 24.11 7.33 -12.83
CA PRO A 122 22.75 7.79 -12.63
C PRO A 122 21.84 6.66 -12.16
N TRP A 123 20.80 7.03 -11.40
CA TRP A 123 19.76 6.10 -10.98
C TRP A 123 19.06 5.45 -12.18
N LYS A 124 18.81 6.24 -13.24
CA LYS A 124 18.31 5.74 -14.54
C LYS A 124 18.98 6.46 -15.70
N ASN A 125 19.14 5.74 -16.82
CA ASN A 125 19.76 6.24 -18.04
C ASN A 125 18.94 5.78 -19.25
N TYR A 126 18.35 6.73 -19.97
CA TYR A 126 17.58 6.47 -21.18
C TYR A 126 18.31 7.02 -22.40
N GLY A 127 18.63 6.16 -23.36
CA GLY A 127 19.38 6.50 -24.57
C GLY A 127 20.44 5.44 -24.91
N PRO A 128 21.29 5.68 -25.93
CA PRO A 128 21.33 6.89 -26.75
C PRO A 128 20.15 6.98 -27.73
N PHE A 129 19.61 8.18 -27.89
CA PHE A 129 18.73 8.54 -29.00
C PHE A 129 19.55 9.27 -30.07
N THR A 130 19.44 8.83 -31.32
CA THR A 130 20.19 9.44 -32.43
C THR A 130 19.36 10.55 -33.05
N VAL A 131 19.99 11.71 -33.29
CA VAL A 131 19.38 12.84 -34.00
C VAL A 131 20.05 13.04 -35.36
N THR A 132 19.30 13.62 -36.29
CA THR A 132 19.77 13.93 -37.64
C THR A 132 20.77 15.07 -37.60
N ILE A 133 21.95 14.85 -38.18
CA ILE A 133 22.96 15.89 -38.38
C ILE A 133 22.87 16.38 -39.84
N PRO A 134 22.52 17.66 -40.08
CA PRO A 134 22.42 18.19 -41.43
C PRO A 134 23.80 18.46 -42.04
N THR A 135 23.85 18.75 -43.33
CA THR A 135 25.08 19.21 -44.01
C THR A 135 25.34 20.71 -43.84
N THR A 136 24.28 21.53 -43.79
CA THR A 136 24.32 22.97 -43.51
C THR A 136 23.14 23.37 -42.59
N SER A 137 23.23 24.51 -41.90
CA SER A 137 22.18 25.01 -40.99
C SER A 137 21.88 24.06 -39.81
N THR A 138 20.61 23.96 -39.40
CA THR A 138 20.09 23.09 -38.34
C THR A 138 19.01 22.15 -38.87
N ALA A 139 18.86 20.98 -38.22
CA ALA A 139 17.77 20.04 -38.47
C ALA A 139 17.07 19.67 -37.17
N HIS A 140 15.78 19.36 -37.26
CA HIS A 140 14.94 18.93 -36.15
C HIS A 140 14.74 17.41 -36.22
N THR A 141 14.86 16.72 -35.10
CA THR A 141 14.55 15.29 -34.98
C THR A 141 13.64 15.05 -33.79
N ASP A 142 12.44 14.53 -34.07
CA ASP A 142 11.49 14.11 -33.04
C ASP A 142 11.92 12.78 -32.43
N ILE A 143 12.22 12.78 -31.13
CA ILE A 143 12.62 11.59 -30.36
C ILE A 143 11.55 11.18 -29.33
N THR A 144 10.35 11.76 -29.42
CA THR A 144 9.24 11.57 -28.47
C THR A 144 8.93 10.09 -28.23
N ALA A 145 8.64 9.36 -29.30
CA ALA A 145 8.24 7.95 -29.21
C ALA A 145 9.38 7.08 -28.65
N LEU A 146 10.63 7.37 -29.03
CA LEU A 146 11.80 6.62 -28.55
C LEU A 146 12.00 6.82 -27.05
N LEU A 147 11.95 8.06 -26.57
CA LEU A 147 12.11 8.36 -25.15
C LEU A 147 10.93 7.86 -24.32
N SER A 148 9.69 8.09 -24.76
CA SER A 148 8.51 7.59 -24.06
C SER A 148 8.48 6.07 -23.97
N ASN A 149 8.92 5.35 -25.01
CA ASN A 149 9.02 3.89 -24.95
C ASN A 149 10.11 3.45 -23.96
N ALA A 150 11.29 4.08 -23.97
CA ALA A 150 12.36 3.78 -23.04
C ALA A 150 11.93 4.02 -21.57
N ILE A 151 11.23 5.12 -21.29
CA ILE A 151 10.68 5.41 -19.95
C ILE A 151 9.62 4.37 -19.57
N ASN A 152 8.69 4.01 -20.46
CA ASN A 152 7.66 3.02 -20.16
C ASN A 152 8.23 1.64 -19.80
N THR A 153 9.35 1.23 -20.40
CA THR A 153 10.01 -0.04 -20.04
C THR A 153 10.67 -0.03 -18.67
N ASN A 154 10.95 1.14 -18.11
CA ASN A 154 11.59 1.31 -16.81
C ASN A 154 11.12 2.63 -16.18
N VAL A 155 9.86 2.68 -15.74
CA VAL A 155 9.19 3.93 -15.31
C VAL A 155 9.91 4.61 -14.15
N ILE A 156 9.74 5.93 -14.02
CA ILE A 156 10.35 6.72 -12.95
C ILE A 156 9.30 6.93 -11.87
N VAL A 157 9.49 6.29 -10.71
CA VAL A 157 8.60 6.44 -9.56
C VAL A 157 9.22 7.43 -8.58
N ILE A 158 8.49 8.51 -8.29
CA ILE A 158 8.87 9.57 -7.35
C ILE A 158 7.98 9.42 -6.12
N GLU A 159 8.58 9.07 -4.99
CA GLU A 159 7.87 8.85 -3.73
C GLU A 159 7.41 10.17 -3.09
N PRO A 160 6.44 10.15 -2.16
CA PRO A 160 5.97 11.33 -1.46
C PRO A 160 7.09 12.22 -0.90
N SER A 161 7.02 13.53 -1.16
CA SER A 161 8.01 14.54 -0.77
C SER A 161 9.41 14.35 -1.37
N GLN A 162 9.61 13.39 -2.27
CA GLN A 162 10.90 13.17 -2.94
C GLN A 162 11.09 14.17 -4.08
N THR A 163 12.33 14.58 -4.29
CA THR A 163 12.76 15.32 -5.49
C THR A 163 13.65 14.42 -6.35
N VAL A 164 13.35 14.36 -7.64
CA VAL A 164 14.15 13.64 -8.64
C VAL A 164 14.67 14.63 -9.67
N TYR A 165 15.95 14.49 -10.03
CA TYR A 165 16.68 15.39 -10.92
C TYR A 165 16.96 14.72 -12.25
N PHE A 166 16.93 15.52 -13.32
CA PHE A 166 17.08 15.07 -14.69
C PHE A 166 18.16 15.90 -15.39
N ARG A 167 18.95 15.24 -16.24
CA ARG A 167 19.87 15.90 -17.18
C ARG A 167 19.64 15.32 -18.57
N LEU A 168 19.19 16.13 -19.51
CA LEU A 168 19.20 15.80 -20.94
C LEU A 168 20.55 16.24 -21.53
N ILE A 169 21.33 15.27 -21.99
CA ILE A 169 22.74 15.47 -22.35
C ILE A 169 22.98 15.00 -23.78
N GLY A 170 23.48 15.91 -24.62
CA GLY A 170 23.93 15.60 -25.98
C GLY A 170 25.42 15.24 -25.99
N TRP A 171 25.86 14.37 -26.90
CA TRP A 171 27.27 14.04 -27.13
C TRP A 171 27.53 13.64 -28.59
N GLY A 172 28.81 13.46 -28.93
CA GLY A 172 29.24 13.07 -30.29
C GLY A 172 29.17 14.21 -31.30
N GLY A 173 29.43 15.45 -30.85
CA GLY A 173 29.59 16.59 -31.74
C GLY A 173 30.88 16.49 -32.57
N ALA A 174 30.87 17.10 -33.77
CA ALA A 174 32.03 17.05 -34.69
C ALA A 174 32.97 18.27 -34.57
N ALA A 175 32.52 19.35 -33.93
CA ALA A 175 33.33 20.54 -33.67
C ALA A 175 32.86 21.29 -32.40
N ILE A 176 33.72 22.16 -31.86
CA ILE A 176 33.49 22.91 -30.60
C ILE A 176 32.39 23.99 -30.67
N ASN A 177 31.89 24.30 -31.88
CA ASN A 177 30.82 25.28 -32.12
C ASN A 177 29.50 24.63 -32.54
N GLY A 178 29.41 23.30 -32.41
CA GLY A 178 28.22 22.55 -32.73
C GLY A 178 27.03 22.94 -31.84
N SER A 179 25.92 23.37 -32.46
CA SER A 179 24.69 23.65 -31.74
C SER A 179 23.87 22.39 -31.47
N GLY A 180 23.33 22.33 -30.25
CA GLY A 180 22.38 21.32 -29.78
C GLY A 180 21.33 22.00 -28.89
N ARG A 181 20.06 21.84 -29.24
CA ARG A 181 18.95 22.64 -28.75
C ARG A 181 17.69 21.78 -28.61
N ILE A 182 16.77 22.20 -27.75
CA ILE A 182 15.40 21.69 -27.77
C ILE A 182 14.58 22.63 -28.65
N SER A 183 13.79 22.06 -29.56
CA SER A 183 12.95 22.80 -30.50
C SER A 183 11.84 23.55 -29.78
N SER A 184 11.60 24.80 -30.19
CA SER A 184 10.53 25.69 -29.70
C SER A 184 9.40 25.94 -30.72
N THR A 185 9.16 24.95 -31.58
CA THR A 185 8.11 24.98 -32.61
C THR A 185 7.14 23.82 -32.46
N ASN A 186 7.06 23.27 -31.26
CA ASN A 186 6.32 22.05 -31.00
C ASN A 186 4.88 22.40 -30.66
N VAL A 187 4.00 22.50 -31.67
CA VAL A 187 2.56 22.54 -31.39
C VAL A 187 2.09 21.14 -31.03
N PHE A 188 2.02 20.83 -29.74
CA PHE A 188 1.37 19.64 -29.23
C PHE A 188 -0.16 19.79 -29.36
N SER A 189 -0.87 18.79 -29.89
CA SER A 189 -2.33 18.82 -29.95
C SER A 189 -2.92 18.80 -28.54
N GLY A 190 -3.53 19.92 -28.12
CA GLY A 190 -4.13 20.09 -26.78
C GLY A 190 -3.23 20.78 -25.75
N GLY A 191 -2.04 21.25 -26.12
CA GLY A 191 -1.11 21.97 -25.24
C GLY A 191 -1.15 23.48 -25.47
N GLN A 192 -1.23 24.25 -24.39
CA GLN A 192 -1.18 25.72 -24.34
C GLN A 192 0.21 26.26 -24.76
N GLY A 193 0.68 25.99 -25.99
CA GLY A 193 1.98 26.46 -26.48
C GLY A 193 3.23 25.80 -25.84
N LEU A 194 3.08 24.70 -25.11
CA LEU A 194 4.21 24.01 -24.45
C LEU A 194 5.02 23.16 -25.44
N ASP A 195 6.34 23.29 -25.42
CA ASP A 195 7.24 22.64 -26.36
C ASP A 195 7.83 21.29 -25.89
N PHE A 196 7.93 21.10 -24.57
CA PHE A 196 8.39 19.87 -23.93
C PHE A 196 7.64 19.63 -22.62
N GLY A 197 7.45 18.38 -22.22
CA GLY A 197 6.87 18.04 -20.93
C GLY A 197 6.98 16.57 -20.57
N LEU A 198 6.81 16.28 -19.30
CA LEU A 198 6.74 14.92 -18.75
C LEU A 198 5.29 14.48 -18.66
N THR A 199 5.02 13.21 -18.94
CA THR A 199 3.69 12.60 -18.82
C THR A 199 3.72 11.42 -17.86
N GLY A 200 2.60 11.17 -17.19
CA GLY A 200 2.51 10.14 -16.17
C GLY A 200 1.21 10.14 -15.37
N THR A 201 1.23 9.47 -14.23
CA THR A 201 0.11 9.38 -13.28
C THR A 201 0.53 9.89 -11.89
N VAL A 202 -0.45 10.26 -11.06
CA VAL A 202 -0.20 10.71 -9.68
C VAL A 202 -1.20 10.10 -8.72
N GLU A 203 -0.74 9.27 -7.79
CA GLU A 203 -1.57 8.63 -6.79
C GLU A 203 -1.40 9.24 -5.40
N THR A 204 -2.47 9.18 -4.61
CA THR A 204 -2.40 9.59 -3.21
C THR A 204 -1.93 8.41 -2.38
N VAL A 205 -0.79 8.57 -1.74
CA VAL A 205 -0.25 7.65 -0.74
C VAL A 205 -0.65 8.21 0.61
N SER A 206 -1.69 7.63 1.24
CA SER A 206 -2.04 8.01 2.60
C SER A 206 -0.88 7.61 3.52
N VAL A 207 -0.24 8.58 4.16
CA VAL A 207 0.62 8.31 5.31
C VAL A 207 -0.34 8.04 6.46
N ALA A 208 -0.41 6.78 6.89
CA ALA A 208 -1.29 6.36 7.97
C ALA A 208 -1.05 7.21 9.22
N LYS A 209 -2.10 7.89 9.69
CA LYS A 209 -2.12 8.60 10.97
C LYS A 209 -2.48 7.62 12.08
N ASN A 210 -2.09 7.94 13.31
CA ASN A 210 -2.61 7.28 14.51
C ASN A 210 -3.71 8.16 15.09
N LEU A 211 -4.95 7.69 15.05
CA LEU A 211 -6.14 8.43 15.45
C LEU A 211 -6.74 7.84 16.71
N THR A 212 -7.18 8.67 17.65
CA THR A 212 -7.98 8.27 18.81
C THR A 212 -9.42 8.69 18.62
N TRP A 213 -10.35 7.77 18.87
CA TRP A 213 -11.79 8.03 18.85
C TRP A 213 -12.17 9.05 19.92
N ASN A 214 -12.96 10.06 19.56
CA ASN A 214 -13.42 11.09 20.49
C ASN A 214 -14.94 11.08 20.72
N GLY A 215 -15.67 10.11 20.15
CA GLY A 215 -17.13 10.05 20.20
C GLY A 215 -17.85 10.67 19.00
N GLY A 216 -17.31 11.74 18.43
CA GLY A 216 -18.02 12.60 17.48
C GLY A 216 -19.36 13.13 18.04
N SER A 217 -20.04 14.01 17.30
CA SER A 217 -21.40 14.44 17.67
C SER A 217 -22.48 13.43 17.24
N SER A 218 -22.18 12.58 16.25
CA SER A 218 -23.12 11.66 15.61
C SER A 218 -22.87 10.18 15.94
N GLY A 219 -21.78 9.85 16.65
CA GLY A 219 -21.36 8.46 16.88
C GLY A 219 -21.01 7.70 15.60
N THR A 220 -20.87 8.38 14.46
CA THR A 220 -20.57 7.77 13.15
C THR A 220 -19.05 7.74 12.93
N TRP A 221 -18.54 6.66 12.33
CA TRP A 221 -17.18 6.59 11.81
C TRP A 221 -17.04 7.57 10.64
N ASP A 222 -16.83 8.84 10.96
CA ASP A 222 -16.87 9.96 10.04
C ASP A 222 -15.51 10.16 9.34
N ARG A 223 -15.58 10.53 8.04
CA ARG A 223 -14.45 10.83 7.15
C ARG A 223 -14.30 12.33 6.87
N THR A 224 -15.17 13.19 7.42
CA THR A 224 -15.24 14.61 7.04
C THR A 224 -14.69 15.56 8.11
N VAL A 225 -15.07 15.46 9.39
CA VAL A 225 -14.35 15.92 10.60
C VAL A 225 -15.33 15.87 11.78
N SER A 226 -15.07 15.02 12.78
CA SER A 226 -15.79 15.10 14.08
C SER A 226 -15.34 14.03 15.07
N SER A 227 -14.96 12.85 14.57
CA SER A 227 -14.84 11.63 15.40
C SER A 227 -13.41 11.25 15.85
N TRP A 228 -12.38 12.03 15.49
CA TRP A 228 -10.98 11.62 15.66
C TRP A 228 -10.02 12.74 16.08
N TYR A 229 -9.01 12.41 16.87
CA TYR A 229 -7.84 13.26 17.17
C TYR A 229 -6.53 12.53 16.87
N VAL A 230 -5.48 13.23 16.42
CA VAL A 230 -4.12 12.64 16.23
C VAL A 230 -3.35 12.55 17.55
N SER A 231 -3.57 13.53 18.44
CA SER A 231 -3.07 13.57 19.80
C SER A 231 -4.16 14.17 20.69
N SER A 232 -4.28 13.73 21.94
CA SER A 232 -5.22 14.35 22.88
C SER A 232 -4.45 15.29 23.81
N PRO A 233 -4.86 16.57 23.98
CA PRO A 233 -5.92 17.29 23.25
C PRO A 233 -5.41 17.90 21.92
N ALA A 234 -6.13 17.70 20.81
CA ALA A 234 -5.89 18.36 19.52
C ALA A 234 -7.22 18.72 18.83
N SER A 235 -7.17 19.45 17.71
CA SER A 235 -8.34 19.70 16.87
C SER A 235 -8.83 18.42 16.17
N PRO A 236 -10.15 18.24 15.95
CA PRO A 236 -10.66 17.06 15.27
C PRO A 236 -10.07 16.93 13.87
N VAL A 237 -9.77 15.70 13.47
CA VAL A 237 -9.27 15.37 12.13
C VAL A 237 -10.19 14.36 11.43
N ALA A 238 -10.14 14.34 10.10
CA ALA A 238 -10.81 13.33 9.29
C ALA A 238 -10.00 12.02 9.26
N PHE A 239 -10.72 10.89 9.32
CA PHE A 239 -10.17 9.57 9.01
C PHE A 239 -9.97 9.41 7.50
N ALA A 240 -8.79 8.93 7.11
CA ALA A 240 -8.48 8.47 5.76
C ALA A 240 -8.23 6.95 5.75
N ASP A 241 -8.46 6.32 4.61
CA ASP A 241 -8.17 4.88 4.46
C ASP A 241 -6.68 4.62 4.72
N GLY A 242 -6.40 3.57 5.49
CA GLY A 242 -5.08 3.20 5.97
C GLY A 242 -4.71 3.81 7.32
N ASP A 243 -5.46 4.78 7.85
CA ASP A 243 -5.20 5.32 9.19
C ASP A 243 -5.40 4.25 10.27
N ASN A 244 -4.53 4.27 11.28
CA ASN A 244 -4.64 3.43 12.48
C ASN A 244 -5.58 4.12 13.47
N VAL A 245 -6.44 3.35 14.12
CA VAL A 245 -7.42 3.89 15.06
C VAL A 245 -7.36 3.23 16.43
N THR A 246 -7.56 4.03 17.47
CA THR A 246 -7.62 3.60 18.87
C THR A 246 -8.95 4.05 19.49
N PHE A 247 -9.67 3.10 20.08
CA PHE A 247 -10.83 3.33 20.92
C PHE A 247 -10.43 3.16 22.38
N ASN A 248 -10.24 4.29 23.07
CA ASN A 248 -10.00 4.35 24.52
C ASN A 248 -11.20 5.07 25.16
N ILE A 249 -12.26 4.32 25.44
CA ILE A 249 -13.55 4.88 25.86
C ILE A 249 -13.71 4.86 27.37
N SER A 250 -14.34 5.88 27.93
CA SER A 250 -14.68 5.97 29.36
C SER A 250 -16.16 5.69 29.64
N SER A 251 -17.01 5.68 28.62
CA SER A 251 -18.44 5.37 28.63
C SER A 251 -18.78 4.31 27.60
N ALA A 252 -19.89 3.57 27.80
CA ALA A 252 -20.42 2.70 26.75
C ALA A 252 -20.64 3.50 25.46
N THR A 253 -20.11 2.99 24.35
CA THR A 253 -19.99 3.70 23.07
C THR A 253 -20.52 2.84 21.93
N SER A 254 -21.39 3.41 21.10
CA SER A 254 -21.79 2.81 19.83
C SER A 254 -21.19 3.60 18.68
N VAL A 255 -20.57 2.88 17.73
CA VAL A 255 -19.93 3.41 16.53
C VAL A 255 -20.71 2.93 15.32
N SER A 256 -21.34 3.85 14.60
CA SER A 256 -22.02 3.57 13.34
C SER A 256 -21.02 3.52 12.19
N VAL A 257 -21.02 2.41 11.45
CA VAL A 257 -20.18 2.10 10.28
C VAL A 257 -21.08 2.15 9.05
N PRO A 258 -21.18 3.30 8.35
CA PRO A 258 -22.16 3.49 7.28
C PRO A 258 -21.77 2.84 5.95
N ALA A 259 -20.48 2.62 5.73
CA ALA A 259 -19.89 2.01 4.55
C ALA A 259 -18.63 1.24 4.94
N THR A 260 -18.00 0.54 3.99
CA THR A 260 -16.72 -0.15 4.25
C THR A 260 -15.66 0.85 4.71
N VAL A 261 -15.10 0.58 5.89
CA VAL A 261 -13.99 1.31 6.49
C VAL A 261 -12.72 0.52 6.23
N LEU A 262 -11.68 1.18 5.71
CA LEU A 262 -10.36 0.59 5.47
C LEU A 262 -9.36 1.13 6.51
N ALA A 263 -9.35 0.61 7.73
CA ALA A 263 -8.39 1.02 8.75
C ALA A 263 -7.06 0.29 8.58
N GLY A 264 -5.94 0.93 8.93
CA GLY A 264 -4.63 0.28 8.96
C GLY A 264 -4.50 -0.73 10.10
N SER A 265 -4.94 -0.34 11.30
CA SER A 265 -5.07 -1.14 12.51
C SER A 265 -6.20 -0.61 13.38
N ILE A 266 -6.80 -1.47 14.21
CA ILE A 266 -7.80 -1.09 15.21
C ILE A 266 -7.33 -1.56 16.58
N VAL A 267 -7.27 -0.65 17.56
CA VAL A 267 -7.02 -0.97 18.97
C VAL A 267 -8.23 -0.56 19.78
N ALA A 268 -8.78 -1.48 20.59
CA ALA A 268 -9.87 -1.21 21.51
C ALA A 268 -9.45 -1.56 22.94
N THR A 269 -9.36 -0.55 23.80
CA THR A 269 -9.05 -0.72 25.23
C THR A 269 -10.28 -0.32 26.02
N ILE A 270 -11.05 -1.31 26.47
CA ILE A 270 -12.38 -1.10 27.06
C ILE A 270 -12.34 -1.40 28.56
N PRO A 271 -12.58 -0.40 29.43
CA PRO A 271 -12.63 -0.62 30.88
C PRO A 271 -13.74 -1.59 31.30
N SER A 272 -13.55 -2.26 32.44
CA SER A 272 -14.56 -3.14 33.04
C SER A 272 -15.89 -2.41 33.22
N GLY A 273 -16.99 -3.07 32.85
CA GLY A 273 -18.34 -2.50 32.90
C GLY A 273 -18.75 -1.70 31.66
N GLN A 274 -17.79 -1.34 30.79
CA GLN A 274 -18.07 -0.58 29.58
C GLN A 274 -18.16 -1.49 28.34
N SER A 275 -18.77 -0.96 27.28
CA SER A 275 -18.89 -1.64 26.00
C SER A 275 -18.59 -0.73 24.81
N LEU A 276 -17.98 -1.30 23.78
CA LEU A 276 -17.82 -0.70 22.45
C LEU A 276 -18.60 -1.54 21.46
N GLN A 277 -19.59 -0.95 20.77
CA GLN A 277 -20.38 -1.64 19.77
C GLN A 277 -20.13 -1.04 18.39
N PHE A 278 -19.84 -1.88 17.40
CA PHE A 278 -19.87 -1.49 15.99
C PHE A 278 -21.21 -1.89 15.38
N THR A 279 -21.87 -0.94 14.73
CA THR A 279 -23.19 -1.10 14.09
C THR A 279 -23.19 -0.50 12.70
N GLY A 280 -24.29 -0.62 11.95
CA GLY A 280 -24.46 0.01 10.64
C GLY A 280 -24.45 -0.98 9.48
N ALA A 281 -24.65 -0.46 8.27
CA ALA A 281 -24.74 -1.26 7.05
C ALA A 281 -23.38 -1.58 6.40
N GLY A 282 -22.31 -0.94 6.87
CA GLY A 282 -20.96 -1.10 6.35
C GLY A 282 -20.22 -2.32 6.89
N SER A 283 -18.91 -2.33 6.68
CA SER A 283 -17.99 -3.38 7.13
C SER A 283 -16.67 -2.79 7.61
N LEU A 284 -15.95 -3.53 8.45
CA LEU A 284 -14.60 -3.15 8.91
C LEU A 284 -13.56 -3.99 8.16
N SER A 285 -12.67 -3.34 7.42
CA SER A 285 -11.51 -3.97 6.82
C SER A 285 -10.24 -3.42 7.47
N CYS A 286 -9.40 -4.32 7.95
CA CYS A 286 -8.15 -3.97 8.62
C CYS A 286 -7.12 -5.09 8.40
N PRO A 287 -6.23 -4.97 7.40
CA PRO A 287 -5.33 -6.06 7.01
C PRO A 287 -4.25 -6.37 8.05
N SER A 288 -4.02 -5.48 9.03
CA SER A 288 -3.04 -5.71 10.11
C SER A 288 -3.68 -6.47 11.28
N SER A 289 -4.22 -5.74 12.26
CA SER A 289 -4.75 -6.33 13.49
C SER A 289 -5.89 -5.51 14.07
N PHE A 290 -6.85 -6.22 14.64
CA PHE A 290 -7.80 -5.72 15.62
C PHE A 290 -7.38 -6.23 17.00
N THR A 291 -6.79 -5.36 17.81
CA THR A 291 -6.38 -5.69 19.18
C THR A 291 -7.44 -5.23 20.18
N ILE A 292 -7.85 -6.13 21.07
CA ILE A 292 -8.84 -5.88 22.13
C ILE A 292 -8.20 -6.16 23.49
N SER A 293 -8.37 -5.21 24.42
CA SER A 293 -7.88 -5.31 25.79
C SER A 293 -8.80 -4.56 26.77
N GLY A 294 -8.51 -4.69 28.06
CA GLY A 294 -9.36 -4.17 29.14
C GLY A 294 -10.46 -5.17 29.53
N GLY A 295 -11.15 -4.93 30.65
CA GLY A 295 -12.14 -5.87 31.18
C GLY A 295 -13.55 -5.73 30.60
N GLY A 296 -13.76 -4.81 29.67
CA GLY A 296 -15.07 -4.54 29.06
C GLY A 296 -15.43 -5.45 27.88
N THR A 297 -16.46 -5.05 27.14
CA THR A 297 -16.99 -5.81 26.00
C THR A 297 -16.79 -5.08 24.67
N VAL A 298 -16.28 -5.75 23.65
CA VAL A 298 -16.37 -5.31 22.26
C VAL A 298 -17.42 -6.14 21.54
N ASN A 299 -18.42 -5.49 20.94
CA ASN A 299 -19.43 -6.14 20.12
C ASN A 299 -19.23 -5.78 18.64
N LEU A 300 -18.88 -6.78 17.83
CA LEU A 300 -18.78 -6.69 16.38
C LEU A 300 -20.13 -7.02 15.74
N GLY A 301 -20.95 -6.00 15.53
CA GLY A 301 -22.26 -6.07 14.87
C GLY A 301 -22.23 -5.75 13.37
N VAL A 302 -21.04 -5.77 12.76
CA VAL A 302 -20.83 -5.60 11.31
C VAL A 302 -19.90 -6.68 10.78
N SER A 303 -19.99 -6.99 9.49
CA SER A 303 -19.05 -7.93 8.85
C SER A 303 -17.63 -7.35 8.81
N THR A 304 -16.63 -8.22 8.80
CA THR A 304 -15.22 -7.81 8.83
C THR A 304 -14.34 -8.54 7.83
N SER A 305 -13.22 -7.91 7.47
CA SER A 305 -12.10 -8.47 6.72
C SER A 305 -10.80 -8.06 7.41
N LEU A 306 -10.39 -8.84 8.42
CA LEU A 306 -9.28 -8.53 9.31
C LEU A 306 -8.08 -9.44 9.00
N GLY A 307 -6.86 -8.93 9.20
CA GLY A 307 -5.66 -9.77 9.19
C GLY A 307 -5.58 -10.64 10.44
N SER A 308 -5.87 -10.05 11.60
CA SER A 308 -5.97 -10.76 12.87
C SER A 308 -6.89 -10.08 13.87
N ILE A 309 -7.41 -10.86 14.82
CA ILE A 309 -8.08 -10.44 16.04
C ILE A 309 -7.23 -10.95 17.21
N GLN A 310 -6.82 -10.04 18.08
CA GLN A 310 -6.00 -10.35 19.26
C GLN A 310 -6.71 -9.86 20.52
N LEU A 311 -7.32 -10.79 21.25
CA LEU A 311 -8.05 -10.51 22.49
C LEU A 311 -7.17 -10.91 23.68
N SER A 312 -6.63 -9.93 24.41
CA SER A 312 -5.73 -10.18 25.56
C SER A 312 -6.46 -10.19 26.90
N SER A 313 -7.57 -9.46 27.01
CA SER A 313 -8.47 -9.37 28.17
C SER A 313 -9.87 -8.97 27.71
N GLY A 314 -10.89 -9.22 28.53
CA GLY A 314 -12.26 -8.77 28.28
C GLY A 314 -13.08 -9.73 27.44
N GLN A 315 -14.16 -9.19 26.86
CA GLN A 315 -15.16 -9.97 26.14
C GLN A 315 -15.28 -9.51 24.68
N LEU A 316 -15.37 -10.46 23.76
CA LEU A 316 -15.71 -10.22 22.36
C LEU A 316 -17.04 -10.89 22.04
N LEU A 317 -18.01 -10.09 21.61
CA LEU A 317 -19.30 -10.56 21.11
C LEU A 317 -19.34 -10.41 19.58
N ALA A 318 -19.63 -11.51 18.87
CA ALA A 318 -19.89 -11.50 17.43
C ALA A 318 -21.40 -11.54 17.19
N SER A 319 -22.01 -10.37 16.95
CA SER A 319 -23.47 -10.24 16.76
C SER A 319 -23.91 -10.16 15.29
N ALA A 320 -22.97 -10.24 14.35
CA ALA A 320 -23.25 -10.32 12.91
C ALA A 320 -22.47 -11.46 12.26
N ASN A 321 -23.05 -12.06 11.21
CA ASN A 321 -22.35 -13.06 10.40
C ASN A 321 -21.07 -12.46 9.80
N ASN A 322 -20.02 -13.28 9.73
CA ASN A 322 -18.70 -12.89 9.24
C ASN A 322 -18.11 -11.66 9.96
N SER A 323 -18.49 -11.40 11.23
CA SER A 323 -17.86 -10.34 12.02
C SER A 323 -16.49 -10.75 12.60
N LEU A 324 -16.21 -12.05 12.70
CA LEU A 324 -14.89 -12.61 12.96
C LEU A 324 -14.23 -13.05 11.63
N SER A 325 -13.00 -12.61 11.40
CA SER A 325 -12.19 -12.94 10.22
C SER A 325 -10.69 -12.84 10.53
N GLY A 326 -9.86 -13.39 9.65
CA GLY A 326 -8.41 -13.44 9.85
C GLY A 326 -7.98 -14.45 10.90
N ASN A 327 -6.77 -14.30 11.43
CA ASN A 327 -6.32 -15.12 12.56
C ASN A 327 -6.97 -14.63 13.85
N LEU A 328 -7.51 -15.53 14.68
CA LEU A 328 -8.12 -15.15 15.96
C LEU A 328 -7.32 -15.77 17.11
N THR A 329 -6.83 -14.94 18.03
CA THR A 329 -6.18 -15.39 19.26
C THR A 329 -6.86 -14.76 20.46
N SER A 330 -7.32 -15.57 21.41
CA SER A 330 -7.88 -15.14 22.69
C SER A 330 -7.09 -15.73 23.87
N GLY A 331 -6.77 -14.90 24.87
CA GLY A 331 -6.09 -15.36 26.09
C GLY A 331 -7.00 -16.10 27.07
N ALA A 332 -6.44 -16.72 28.11
CA ALA A 332 -7.21 -17.44 29.13
C ALA A 332 -8.16 -16.54 29.95
N GLY A 333 -7.79 -15.27 30.13
CA GLY A 333 -8.61 -14.25 30.82
C GLY A 333 -9.69 -13.59 29.96
N THR A 334 -10.09 -14.23 28.85
CA THR A 334 -10.98 -13.64 27.84
C THR A 334 -12.23 -14.48 27.62
N THR A 335 -13.30 -13.87 27.13
CA THR A 335 -14.47 -14.59 26.61
C THR A 335 -14.75 -14.20 25.17
N VAL A 336 -15.12 -15.18 24.36
CA VAL A 336 -15.61 -14.98 23.00
C VAL A 336 -16.98 -15.61 22.91
N ASP A 337 -17.99 -14.80 22.62
CA ASP A 337 -19.36 -15.26 22.38
C ASP A 337 -19.73 -15.02 20.92
N ILE A 338 -20.08 -16.08 20.21
CA ILE A 338 -20.50 -15.98 18.81
C ILE A 338 -22.01 -16.10 18.63
N GLY A 339 -22.76 -16.29 19.71
CA GLY A 339 -24.21 -16.50 19.64
C GLY A 339 -24.56 -17.59 18.61
N ALA A 340 -25.47 -17.30 17.70
CA ALA A 340 -25.86 -18.17 16.59
C ALA A 340 -25.24 -17.75 15.22
N THR A 341 -24.20 -16.93 15.23
CA THR A 341 -23.61 -16.36 14.00
C THR A 341 -22.64 -17.32 13.30
N SER A 342 -22.43 -17.13 12.00
CA SER A 342 -21.53 -17.95 11.17
C SER A 342 -20.36 -17.11 10.64
N HIS A 343 -19.15 -17.67 10.71
CA HIS A 343 -17.90 -17.00 10.29
C HIS A 343 -17.08 -17.89 9.36
N SER A 344 -16.91 -17.45 8.11
CA SER A 344 -16.34 -18.27 7.03
C SER A 344 -14.92 -17.89 6.61
N SER A 345 -14.35 -16.82 7.16
CA SER A 345 -13.09 -16.21 6.69
C SER A 345 -11.98 -16.22 7.75
N LEU A 346 -11.88 -17.28 8.57
CA LEU A 346 -10.84 -17.39 9.60
C LEU A 346 -9.59 -18.11 9.06
N GLY A 347 -8.44 -17.64 9.52
CA GLY A 347 -7.13 -18.27 9.30
C GLY A 347 -6.89 -19.35 10.33
N SER A 348 -5.96 -19.11 11.25
CA SER A 348 -5.76 -19.91 12.46
C SER A 348 -6.59 -19.35 13.62
N VAL A 349 -7.18 -20.22 14.44
CA VAL A 349 -7.96 -19.83 15.62
C VAL A 349 -7.33 -20.44 16.88
N SER A 350 -7.09 -19.64 17.91
CA SER A 350 -6.56 -20.07 19.20
C SER A 350 -7.37 -19.48 20.34
N PHE A 351 -7.96 -20.36 21.16
CA PHE A 351 -8.77 -19.98 22.31
C PHE A 351 -8.11 -20.43 23.60
N GLY A 352 -7.80 -19.47 24.47
CA GLY A 352 -7.40 -19.73 25.86
C GLY A 352 -8.58 -20.08 26.78
N LYS A 353 -9.81 -19.88 26.29
CA LYS A 353 -11.07 -20.30 26.92
C LYS A 353 -12.07 -20.64 25.83
N ILE A 354 -12.79 -21.75 25.98
CA ILE A 354 -13.76 -22.24 24.98
C ILE A 354 -14.82 -21.16 24.68
N PRO A 355 -15.07 -20.85 23.38
CA PRO A 355 -16.07 -19.85 23.00
C PRO A 355 -17.49 -20.33 23.34
N SER A 356 -18.39 -19.39 23.63
CA SER A 356 -19.82 -19.65 23.82
C SER A 356 -20.61 -19.42 22.54
N GLY A 357 -21.84 -19.94 22.52
CA GLY A 357 -22.75 -19.87 21.39
C GLY A 357 -22.97 -21.23 20.72
N THR A 358 -23.81 -21.23 19.70
CA THR A 358 -24.20 -22.38 18.87
C THR A 358 -23.89 -22.16 17.39
N GLY A 359 -23.31 -21.00 17.06
CA GLY A 359 -22.88 -20.63 15.72
C GLY A 359 -21.75 -21.49 15.17
N SER A 360 -21.17 -21.05 14.05
CA SER A 360 -20.09 -21.76 13.37
C SER A 360 -18.87 -20.89 13.10
N LEU A 361 -17.70 -21.48 13.28
CA LEU A 361 -16.40 -20.94 12.88
C LEU A 361 -15.84 -21.83 11.77
N THR A 362 -15.39 -21.27 10.66
CA THR A 362 -14.68 -22.00 9.59
C THR A 362 -13.26 -21.47 9.48
N ALA A 363 -12.27 -22.29 9.86
CA ALA A 363 -10.86 -21.93 9.88
C ALA A 363 -10.07 -22.72 8.83
N SER A 364 -9.28 -21.99 8.04
CA SER A 364 -8.45 -22.60 6.99
C SER A 364 -7.19 -23.27 7.53
N LEU A 365 -6.64 -22.79 8.66
CA LEU A 365 -5.40 -23.30 9.25
C LEU A 365 -5.62 -24.14 10.52
N GLY A 366 -6.83 -24.08 11.09
CA GLY A 366 -7.25 -24.94 12.21
C GLY A 366 -7.42 -24.22 13.53
N TYR A 367 -7.62 -25.02 14.56
CA TYR A 367 -8.04 -24.59 15.90
C TYR A 367 -7.07 -25.08 16.97
N THR A 368 -6.73 -24.22 17.91
CA THR A 368 -6.09 -24.59 19.18
C THR A 368 -7.01 -24.21 20.32
N LEU A 369 -7.39 -25.20 21.11
CA LEU A 369 -8.28 -25.06 22.26
C LEU A 369 -7.49 -25.42 23.52
N THR A 370 -7.13 -24.41 24.32
CA THR A 370 -6.54 -24.63 25.64
C THR A 370 -7.64 -24.73 26.67
N VAL A 371 -7.74 -25.89 27.33
CA VAL A 371 -8.83 -26.22 28.25
C VAL A 371 -8.22 -26.71 29.54
N ASP A 372 -8.02 -25.78 30.49
CA ASP A 372 -7.49 -26.10 31.81
C ASP A 372 -8.59 -26.52 32.79
N GLU A 373 -9.82 -26.07 32.55
CA GLU A 373 -11.02 -26.42 33.32
C GLU A 373 -12.06 -27.11 32.43
N ASP A 374 -12.82 -28.04 33.00
CA ASP A 374 -13.88 -28.78 32.29
C ASP A 374 -14.84 -27.83 31.57
N SER A 375 -14.96 -27.99 30.26
CA SER A 375 -15.66 -27.06 29.38
C SER A 375 -16.45 -27.79 28.29
N THR A 376 -17.54 -27.17 27.82
CA THR A 376 -18.35 -27.68 26.71
C THR A 376 -18.21 -26.80 25.48
N LEU A 377 -17.90 -27.40 24.33
CA LEU A 377 -17.88 -26.74 23.04
C LEU A 377 -19.20 -27.01 22.30
N SER A 378 -20.10 -26.04 22.33
CA SER A 378 -21.37 -26.06 21.58
C SER A 378 -21.25 -25.47 20.17
N VAL A 379 -20.19 -24.71 19.92
CA VAL A 379 -19.87 -24.11 18.62
C VAL A 379 -19.47 -25.19 17.60
N SER A 380 -19.91 -25.03 16.36
CA SER A 380 -19.53 -25.92 15.25
C SER A 380 -18.26 -25.40 14.55
N LEU A 381 -17.17 -26.16 14.60
CA LEU A 381 -15.92 -25.86 13.93
C LEU A 381 -15.86 -26.56 12.57
N ALA A 382 -15.42 -25.84 11.54
CA ALA A 382 -15.41 -26.26 10.14
C ALA A 382 -14.12 -25.82 9.43
N GLY A 383 -13.93 -26.25 8.19
CA GLY A 383 -12.83 -25.80 7.33
C GLY A 383 -11.69 -26.81 7.20
N ALA A 384 -10.63 -26.42 6.50
CA ALA A 384 -9.57 -27.35 6.10
C ALA A 384 -8.64 -27.75 7.27
N GLY A 385 -8.48 -26.89 8.28
CA GLY A 385 -7.59 -27.15 9.40
C GLY A 385 -8.12 -28.19 10.39
N GLY A 386 -7.24 -28.68 11.27
CA GLY A 386 -7.62 -29.62 12.34
C GLY A 386 -7.91 -28.95 13.68
N MET A 387 -8.11 -29.74 14.73
CA MET A 387 -8.27 -29.28 16.11
C MET A 387 -7.11 -29.76 16.97
N LYS A 388 -6.52 -28.87 17.76
CA LYS A 388 -5.56 -29.16 18.82
C LYS A 388 -6.23 -28.93 20.17
N LYS A 389 -6.23 -29.94 21.03
CA LYS A 389 -6.73 -29.85 22.41
C LYS A 389 -5.53 -29.88 23.37
N ASP A 390 -5.36 -28.77 24.07
CA ASP A 390 -4.36 -28.58 25.12
C ASP A 390 -5.03 -28.37 26.49
N GLY A 391 -4.24 -28.30 27.55
CA GLY A 391 -4.72 -28.14 28.93
C GLY A 391 -5.24 -29.44 29.53
N ALA A 392 -5.18 -29.53 30.86
CA ALA A 392 -5.48 -30.76 31.60
C ALA A 392 -6.99 -31.07 31.71
N GLY A 393 -7.85 -30.06 31.54
CA GLY A 393 -9.29 -30.17 31.67
C GLY A 393 -9.94 -31.01 30.57
N LYS A 394 -11.17 -31.41 30.81
CA LYS A 394 -12.00 -32.13 29.85
C LYS A 394 -12.71 -31.16 28.89
N LEU A 395 -12.63 -31.44 27.59
CA LEU A 395 -13.44 -30.80 26.57
C LEU A 395 -14.60 -31.73 26.18
N THR A 396 -15.84 -31.33 26.48
CA THR A 396 -17.05 -32.01 25.98
C THR A 396 -17.51 -31.35 24.67
N VAL A 397 -17.43 -32.07 23.55
CA VAL A 397 -17.86 -31.62 22.22
C VAL A 397 -19.36 -31.88 22.08
N ALA A 398 -20.14 -30.79 22.04
CA ALA A 398 -21.59 -30.82 21.91
C ALA A 398 -22.10 -30.39 20.52
N GLY A 399 -21.41 -29.46 19.86
CA GLY A 399 -21.65 -29.12 18.46
C GLY A 399 -21.11 -30.19 17.51
N ALA A 400 -21.76 -30.40 16.37
CA ALA A 400 -21.26 -31.29 15.32
C ALA A 400 -20.10 -30.61 14.58
N GLN A 401 -18.95 -31.28 14.52
CA GLN A 401 -17.75 -30.74 13.91
C GLN A 401 -17.62 -31.19 12.47
N THR A 402 -17.15 -30.32 11.57
CA THR A 402 -17.04 -30.57 10.12
C THR A 402 -15.72 -30.12 9.53
N TYR A 403 -14.70 -29.92 10.37
CA TYR A 403 -13.36 -29.63 9.91
C TYR A 403 -12.70 -30.88 9.28
N LEU A 404 -11.77 -30.68 8.36
CA LEU A 404 -11.17 -31.76 7.57
C LEU A 404 -9.83 -32.26 8.13
N GLY A 405 -9.17 -31.48 8.99
CA GLY A 405 -7.88 -31.84 9.57
C GLY A 405 -7.97 -32.75 10.80
N ASN A 406 -6.80 -33.20 11.26
CA ASN A 406 -6.67 -34.13 12.38
C ASN A 406 -7.06 -33.53 13.73
N ILE A 407 -7.35 -34.40 14.70
CA ILE A 407 -7.50 -34.08 16.11
C ILE A 407 -6.18 -34.39 16.82
N ASN A 408 -5.46 -33.36 17.26
CA ASN A 408 -4.26 -33.51 18.09
C ASN A 408 -4.64 -33.34 19.56
N LEU A 409 -4.80 -34.46 20.27
CA LEU A 409 -5.13 -34.47 21.69
C LEU A 409 -3.83 -34.51 22.49
N ASN A 410 -3.30 -33.35 22.88
CA ASN A 410 -2.00 -33.27 23.55
C ASN A 410 -2.10 -33.41 25.07
N SER A 411 -3.25 -33.05 25.67
CA SER A 411 -3.46 -33.11 27.11
C SER A 411 -4.94 -33.23 27.49
N GLY A 412 -5.18 -33.86 28.63
CA GLY A 412 -6.51 -33.97 29.23
C GLY A 412 -7.44 -34.96 28.51
N VAL A 413 -8.74 -34.67 28.58
CA VAL A 413 -9.80 -35.55 28.08
C VAL A 413 -10.56 -34.85 26.95
N LEU A 414 -10.82 -35.56 25.85
CA LEU A 414 -11.82 -35.20 24.85
C LEU A 414 -13.03 -36.11 25.03
N GLU A 415 -14.21 -35.54 25.20
CA GLU A 415 -15.48 -36.26 25.32
C GLU A 415 -16.46 -35.82 24.24
N THR A 416 -17.18 -36.73 23.61
CA THR A 416 -18.36 -36.38 22.80
C THR A 416 -19.62 -36.42 23.65
N SER A 417 -20.55 -35.47 23.47
CA SER A 417 -21.81 -35.47 24.23
C SER A 417 -22.86 -36.47 23.73
N GLY A 418 -22.63 -37.06 22.55
CA GLY A 418 -23.50 -38.01 21.86
C GLY A 418 -22.86 -38.50 20.57
N SER A 419 -23.64 -39.13 19.70
CA SER A 419 -23.14 -39.68 18.43
C SER A 419 -22.80 -38.61 17.40
N GLU A 420 -21.86 -38.93 16.49
CA GLU A 420 -21.51 -38.12 15.31
C GLU A 420 -21.13 -36.67 15.68
N ARG A 421 -20.22 -36.52 16.65
CA ARG A 421 -19.76 -35.19 17.09
C ARG A 421 -18.43 -34.82 16.47
N LEU A 422 -17.58 -35.80 16.16
CA LEU A 422 -16.31 -35.57 15.48
C LEU A 422 -16.48 -35.82 13.97
N PRO A 423 -15.56 -35.34 13.11
CA PRO A 423 -15.62 -35.62 11.68
C PRO A 423 -15.17 -37.05 11.37
N ASP A 424 -15.90 -37.77 10.52
CA ASP A 424 -15.53 -39.11 10.04
C ASP A 424 -14.12 -39.19 9.44
N THR A 425 -13.67 -38.08 8.83
CA THR A 425 -12.35 -37.98 8.21
C THR A 425 -11.22 -37.76 9.21
N ALA A 426 -11.52 -37.52 10.48
CA ALA A 426 -10.51 -37.15 11.46
C ALA A 426 -9.63 -38.35 11.85
N VAL A 427 -8.32 -38.12 11.84
CA VAL A 427 -7.36 -38.94 12.58
C VAL A 427 -7.18 -38.35 13.97
N VAL A 428 -7.33 -39.17 15.01
CA VAL A 428 -7.05 -38.75 16.39
C VAL A 428 -5.63 -39.15 16.76
N VAL A 429 -4.80 -38.14 17.04
CA VAL A 429 -3.41 -38.28 17.49
C VAL A 429 -3.35 -38.05 18.99
N PHE A 430 -2.99 -39.09 19.75
CA PHE A 430 -2.91 -39.08 21.20
C PHE A 430 -1.51 -38.70 21.68
N GLY A 431 -1.43 -37.65 22.50
CA GLY A 431 -0.29 -37.39 23.37
C GLY A 431 -0.30 -38.29 24.61
N GLY A 432 0.82 -38.35 25.34
CA GLY A 432 0.95 -39.17 26.55
C GLY A 432 -0.09 -38.82 27.61
N GLY A 433 -0.74 -39.84 28.18
CA GLY A 433 -1.71 -39.67 29.28
C GLY A 433 -3.05 -39.05 28.89
N THR A 434 -3.37 -38.97 27.60
CA THR A 434 -4.64 -38.42 27.12
C THR A 434 -5.75 -39.46 27.01
N THR A 435 -7.02 -39.01 26.97
CA THR A 435 -8.18 -39.89 26.87
C THR A 435 -9.21 -39.34 25.89
N LEU A 436 -9.69 -40.19 24.98
CA LEU A 436 -10.90 -39.96 24.18
C LEU A 436 -12.05 -40.78 24.79
N ARG A 437 -13.14 -40.13 25.17
CA ARG A 437 -14.36 -40.76 25.72
C ARG A 437 -15.55 -40.49 24.82
N LEU A 438 -16.22 -41.54 24.37
CA LEU A 438 -17.36 -41.42 23.46
C LEU A 438 -18.67 -41.44 24.26
N GLY A 439 -19.50 -40.40 24.10
CA GLY A 439 -20.85 -40.33 24.66
C GLY A 439 -21.91 -40.97 23.75
N GLY A 440 -21.53 -41.48 22.59
CA GLY A 440 -22.38 -42.14 21.60
C GLY A 440 -21.56 -42.88 20.55
N ASN A 441 -22.19 -43.24 19.43
CA ASN A 441 -21.51 -43.87 18.30
C ASN A 441 -20.67 -42.82 17.55
N GLU A 442 -19.44 -43.17 17.18
CA GLU A 442 -18.54 -42.26 16.49
C GLU A 442 -17.77 -43.04 15.42
N THR A 443 -17.61 -42.43 14.25
CA THR A 443 -16.78 -42.96 13.15
C THR A 443 -15.56 -42.07 13.02
N LEU A 444 -14.37 -42.67 12.94
CA LEU A 444 -13.12 -41.94 12.79
C LEU A 444 -12.27 -42.63 11.73
N MET A 445 -11.45 -41.87 11.03
CA MET A 445 -10.56 -42.42 10.01
C MET A 445 -9.53 -43.36 10.63
N SER A 446 -8.85 -42.90 11.70
CA SER A 446 -7.90 -43.73 12.45
C SER A 446 -7.57 -43.14 13.81
N LEU A 447 -6.95 -43.97 14.66
CA LEU A 447 -6.37 -43.59 15.95
C LEU A 447 -4.87 -43.84 15.90
N SER A 448 -4.05 -42.89 16.36
CA SER A 448 -2.59 -43.02 16.38
C SER A 448 -1.98 -42.39 17.62
N ALA A 449 -0.84 -42.89 18.11
CA ALA A 449 -0.05 -42.22 19.13
C ALA A 449 0.91 -41.19 18.50
N SER A 450 1.23 -40.11 19.22
CA SER A 450 2.33 -39.22 18.84
C SER A 450 3.66 -39.98 18.86
N SER A 451 4.47 -39.83 17.81
CA SER A 451 5.80 -40.42 17.69
C SER A 451 6.79 -39.92 18.75
#